data_AF-A0A1X0F9H2-F1
#
_entry.id   AF-A0A1X0F9H2-F1
#
_cell.length_a   1.000
_cell.length_b   1.000
_cell.length_c   1.000
_cell.angle_alpha   90.00
_cell.angle_beta   90.00
_cell.angle_gamma   90.00
#
_symmetry.space_group_name_H-M   'P 1'
#
loop_
_entity.id
_entity.type
_entity.pdbx_description
1 polymer ?
#
loop_
_entity_poly.entity_id
_entity_poly.type
_entity_poly.pdbx_seq_one_letter_code
_entity_poly.pdbx_strand_id
1 'polypeptide(L)'
;MRLRRRLLLYSAPLTILALLVAIKLISVVAAGDSAVSAFSSGDGKAVQADAAILGVANVVEPAKAQFAAGVAAVLDGRLGDADTHFATALARTDADHSCPVRVNLELVRETQGDRAAAQGDRAGADERYASALSIVDAAPHGCFAGNNDPDSQRRAIRQEAANRLAAKRTAPPPAEPP
;
A
#
# COMPACT_ATOMS: atom_id res chain seq x y z
N MET A 1 -25.59 -30.58 -41.56
CA MET A 1 -25.65 -30.08 -40.16
C MET A 1 -24.61 -30.67 -39.18
N ARG A 2 -23.81 -31.70 -39.54
CA ARG A 2 -22.80 -32.31 -38.62
C ARG A 2 -21.51 -31.47 -38.45
N LEU A 3 -21.11 -30.70 -39.45
CA LEU A 3 -19.89 -29.87 -39.42
C LEU A 3 -20.02 -28.63 -38.51
N ARG A 4 -21.17 -27.94 -38.58
CA ARG A 4 -21.50 -26.79 -37.70
C ARG A 4 -21.52 -27.17 -36.22
N ARG A 5 -22.02 -28.36 -35.89
CA ARG A 5 -22.09 -28.88 -34.52
C ARG A 5 -20.72 -29.26 -33.95
N ARG A 6 -19.80 -29.74 -34.81
CA ARG A 6 -18.41 -30.04 -34.46
C ARG A 6 -17.59 -28.77 -34.23
N LEU A 7 -17.75 -27.75 -35.08
CA LEU A 7 -17.09 -26.44 -34.89
C LEU A 7 -17.51 -25.77 -33.59
N LEU A 8 -18.81 -25.83 -33.24
CA LEU A 8 -19.32 -25.32 -31.97
C LEU A 8 -18.75 -26.07 -30.75
N LEU A 9 -18.53 -27.38 -30.85
CA LEU A 9 -17.97 -28.18 -29.75
C LEU A 9 -16.48 -27.90 -29.50
N TYR A 10 -15.73 -27.48 -30.52
CA TYR A 10 -14.31 -27.11 -30.38
C TYR A 10 -14.10 -25.65 -30.01
N SER A 11 -14.99 -24.74 -30.43
CA SER A 11 -14.90 -23.32 -30.06
C SER A 11 -15.58 -22.99 -28.72
N ALA A 12 -16.60 -23.75 -28.31
CA ALA A 12 -17.28 -23.57 -27.03
C ALA A 12 -16.36 -23.61 -25.79
N PRO A 13 -15.41 -24.56 -25.63
CA PRO A 13 -14.54 -24.56 -24.46
C PRO A 13 -13.62 -23.33 -24.44
N LEU A 14 -13.18 -22.86 -25.61
CA LEU A 14 -12.32 -21.69 -25.74
C LEU A 14 -13.07 -20.38 -25.42
N THR A 15 -14.33 -20.27 -25.86
CA THR A 15 -15.17 -19.12 -25.54
C THR A 15 -15.61 -19.13 -24.08
N ILE A 16 -15.91 -20.30 -23.49
CA ILE A 16 -16.19 -20.43 -22.05
C ILE A 16 -14.97 -20.02 -21.23
N LEU A 17 -13.76 -20.46 -21.62
CA LEU A 17 -12.53 -20.05 -20.94
C LEU A 17 -12.32 -18.52 -21.04
N ALA A 18 -12.52 -17.94 -22.22
CA ALA A 18 -12.42 -16.48 -22.40
C ALA A 18 -13.47 -15.71 -21.57
N LEU A 19 -14.70 -16.23 -21.47
CA LEU A 19 -15.76 -15.67 -20.62
C LEU A 19 -15.41 -15.75 -19.15
N LEU A 20 -14.87 -16.88 -18.68
CA LEU A 20 -14.43 -17.03 -17.28
C LEU A 20 -13.27 -16.09 -16.96
N VAL A 21 -12.33 -15.90 -17.88
CA VAL A 21 -11.26 -14.91 -17.75
C VAL A 21 -11.83 -13.50 -17.71
N ALA A 22 -12.76 -13.15 -18.61
CA ALA A 22 -13.39 -11.84 -18.62
C ALA A 22 -14.17 -11.56 -17.33
N ILE A 23 -14.97 -12.52 -16.84
CA ILE A 23 -15.70 -12.43 -15.57
C ILE A 23 -14.70 -12.23 -14.43
N LYS A 24 -13.61 -13.00 -14.39
CA LYS A 24 -12.57 -12.87 -13.37
C LYS A 24 -11.89 -11.50 -13.40
N LEU A 25 -11.58 -10.97 -14.58
CA LEU A 25 -10.99 -9.64 -14.74
C LEU A 25 -11.98 -8.54 -14.29
N ILE A 26 -13.26 -8.66 -14.63
CA ILE A 26 -14.32 -7.74 -14.19
C ILE A 26 -14.49 -7.79 -12.67
N SER A 27 -14.47 -8.98 -12.06
CA SER A 27 -14.53 -9.15 -10.60
C SER A 27 -13.33 -8.52 -9.89
N VAL A 28 -12.13 -8.64 -10.46
CA VAL A 28 -10.91 -8.03 -9.91
C VAL A 28 -10.97 -6.49 -9.99
N VAL A 29 -11.45 -5.94 -11.11
CA VAL A 29 -11.62 -4.48 -11.26
C VAL A 29 -12.68 -3.96 -10.30
N ALA A 30 -13.82 -4.64 -10.16
CA ALA A 30 -14.87 -4.25 -9.23
C ALA A 30 -14.43 -4.29 -7.76
N ALA A 31 -13.66 -5.32 -7.37
CA ALA A 31 -13.07 -5.40 -6.02
C ALA A 31 -11.97 -4.34 -5.79
N GLY A 32 -11.28 -3.92 -6.86
CA GLY A 32 -10.33 -2.81 -6.81
C GLY A 32 -11.03 -1.47 -6.57
N ASP A 33 -12.11 -1.19 -7.30
CA ASP A 33 -12.90 0.05 -7.14
C ASP A 33 -13.58 0.13 -5.76
N SER A 34 -14.07 -0.99 -5.23
CA SER A 34 -14.63 -1.02 -3.88
C SER A 34 -13.55 -0.80 -2.81
N ALA A 35 -12.36 -1.39 -2.96
CA ALA A 35 -11.25 -1.17 -2.05
C ALA A 35 -10.75 0.28 -2.05
N VAL A 36 -10.72 0.93 -3.22
CA VAL A 36 -10.39 2.36 -3.35
C VAL A 36 -11.47 3.23 -2.69
N SER A 37 -12.75 2.87 -2.84
CA SER A 37 -13.86 3.57 -2.18
C SER A 37 -13.83 3.40 -0.65
N ALA A 38 -13.57 2.18 -0.15
CA ALA A 38 -13.43 1.88 1.28
C ALA A 38 -12.22 2.55 1.92
N PHE A 39 -11.10 2.61 1.19
CA PHE A 39 -9.93 3.38 1.61
C PHE A 39 -10.24 4.88 1.68
N SER A 40 -11.01 5.41 0.71
CA SER A 40 -11.42 6.82 0.71
C SER A 40 -12.41 7.17 1.82
N SER A 41 -13.18 6.21 2.33
CA SER A 41 -14.12 6.40 3.44
C SER A 41 -13.52 6.09 4.83
N GLY A 42 -12.28 5.62 4.90
CA GLY A 42 -11.62 5.27 6.16
C GLY A 42 -12.12 3.96 6.79
N ASP A 43 -12.80 3.10 6.04
CA ASP A 43 -13.35 1.83 6.54
C ASP A 43 -12.32 0.70 6.42
N GLY A 44 -11.52 0.51 7.48
CA GLY A 44 -10.51 -0.55 7.59
C GLY A 44 -11.04 -1.96 7.43
N LYS A 45 -12.29 -2.22 7.87
CA LYS A 45 -12.90 -3.55 7.78
C LYS A 45 -13.34 -3.88 6.36
N ALA A 46 -13.86 -2.88 5.63
CA ALA A 46 -14.19 -3.04 4.21
C ALA A 46 -12.92 -3.22 3.35
N VAL A 47 -11.84 -2.47 3.63
CA VAL A 47 -10.55 -2.69 2.97
C VAL A 47 -9.98 -4.07 3.27
N GLN A 48 -10.11 -4.57 4.51
CA GLN A 48 -9.68 -5.92 4.88
C GLN A 48 -10.53 -7.01 4.20
N ALA A 49 -11.84 -6.82 4.08
CA ALA A 49 -12.74 -7.75 3.39
C ALA A 49 -12.45 -7.79 1.88
N ASP A 50 -12.22 -6.64 1.25
CA ASP A 50 -11.86 -6.55 -0.16
C ASP A 50 -10.45 -7.10 -0.42
N ALA A 51 -9.51 -6.85 0.49
CA ALA A 51 -8.20 -7.47 0.51
C ALA A 51 -8.25 -8.99 0.67
N ALA A 52 -9.17 -9.52 1.47
CA ALA A 52 -9.38 -10.95 1.63
C ALA A 52 -10.00 -11.58 0.38
N ILE A 53 -10.94 -10.90 -0.29
CA ILE A 53 -11.52 -11.34 -1.57
C ILE A 53 -10.45 -11.33 -2.68
N LEU A 54 -9.61 -10.30 -2.74
CA LEU A 54 -8.42 -10.26 -3.61
C LEU A 54 -7.37 -11.32 -3.20
N GLY A 55 -7.26 -11.64 -1.91
CA GLY A 55 -6.36 -12.62 -1.32
C GLY A 55 -6.72 -14.08 -1.64
N VAL A 56 -8.00 -14.44 -1.69
CA VAL A 56 -8.48 -15.81 -1.99
C VAL A 56 -8.17 -16.22 -3.45
N ALA A 57 -7.89 -15.25 -4.34
CA ALA A 57 -7.37 -15.51 -5.69
C ALA A 57 -5.82 -15.48 -5.79
N ASN A 58 -5.11 -15.04 -4.74
CA ASN A 58 -3.67 -14.73 -4.74
C ASN A 58 -2.81 -15.77 -4.02
N VAL A 59 -2.89 -17.04 -4.46
CA VAL A 59 -1.83 -18.04 -4.16
C VAL A 59 -0.51 -17.68 -4.87
N VAL A 60 -0.54 -16.73 -5.82
CA VAL A 60 0.58 -16.39 -6.72
C VAL A 60 1.41 -15.18 -6.26
N GLU A 61 0.88 -14.28 -5.41
CA GLU A 61 1.58 -13.02 -5.07
C GLU A 61 1.53 -12.67 -3.56
N PRO A 62 2.38 -13.32 -2.73
CA PRO A 62 2.42 -13.10 -1.27
C PRO A 62 2.68 -11.65 -0.83
N ALA A 63 3.37 -10.86 -1.66
CA ALA A 63 3.65 -9.45 -1.38
C ALA A 63 2.37 -8.61 -1.37
N LYS A 64 1.40 -8.89 -2.26
CA LYS A 64 0.11 -8.18 -2.30
C LYS A 64 -0.73 -8.44 -1.06
N ALA A 65 -0.73 -9.67 -0.55
CA ALA A 65 -1.43 -10.01 0.69
C ALA A 65 -0.85 -9.26 1.89
N GLN A 66 0.48 -9.18 1.99
CA GLN A 66 1.14 -8.42 3.05
C GLN A 66 0.90 -6.92 2.92
N PHE A 67 0.95 -6.37 1.71
CA PHE A 67 0.61 -4.96 1.48
C PHE A 67 -0.80 -4.64 1.94
N ALA A 68 -1.79 -5.46 1.57
CA ALA A 68 -3.18 -5.22 1.93
C ALA A 68 -3.43 -5.39 3.45
N ALA A 69 -2.77 -6.36 4.09
CA ALA A 69 -2.79 -6.50 5.55
C ALA A 69 -2.18 -5.26 6.25
N GLY A 70 -1.12 -4.69 5.68
CA GLY A 70 -0.53 -3.44 6.14
C GLY A 70 -1.52 -2.28 6.06
N VAL A 71 -2.20 -2.10 4.93
CA VAL A 71 -3.23 -1.06 4.77
C VAL A 71 -4.36 -1.23 5.78
N ALA A 72 -4.88 -2.45 5.97
CA ALA A 72 -5.92 -2.71 6.97
C ALA A 72 -5.44 -2.36 8.39
N ALA A 73 -4.20 -2.72 8.74
CA ALA A 73 -3.62 -2.39 10.03
C ALA A 73 -3.46 -0.87 10.25
N VAL A 74 -3.13 -0.09 9.20
CA VAL A 74 -3.12 1.38 9.26
C VAL A 74 -4.50 1.92 9.60
N LEU A 75 -5.53 1.42 8.92
CA LEU A 75 -6.91 1.87 9.11
C LEU A 75 -7.44 1.51 10.51
N ASP A 76 -6.99 0.39 11.09
CA ASP A 76 -7.27 0.02 12.48
C ASP A 76 -6.40 0.78 13.52
N GLY A 77 -5.47 1.64 13.08
CA GLY A 77 -4.53 2.35 13.95
C GLY A 77 -3.41 1.49 14.53
N ARG A 78 -3.30 0.22 14.10
CA ARG A 78 -2.31 -0.79 14.52
C ARG A 78 -0.99 -0.61 13.76
N LEU A 79 -0.32 0.52 14.02
CA LEU A 79 0.89 0.90 13.27
C LEU A 79 2.05 -0.10 13.40
N GLY A 80 2.17 -0.84 14.51
CA GLY A 80 3.21 -1.87 14.66
C GLY A 80 2.99 -3.06 13.72
N ASP A 81 1.74 -3.51 13.60
CA ASP A 81 1.36 -4.57 12.65
C ASP A 81 1.55 -4.06 11.21
N ALA A 82 1.15 -2.81 10.94
CA ALA A 82 1.32 -2.21 9.62
C ALA A 82 2.78 -2.14 9.18
N ASP A 83 3.70 -1.73 10.07
CA ASP A 83 5.15 -1.71 9.78
C ASP A 83 5.65 -3.12 9.42
N THR A 84 5.28 -4.13 10.21
CA THR A 84 5.69 -5.52 9.99
C THR A 84 5.20 -6.04 8.64
N HIS A 85 3.93 -5.78 8.30
CA HIS A 85 3.31 -6.19 7.06
C HIS A 85 3.95 -5.50 5.85
N PHE A 86 4.13 -4.18 5.88
CA PHE A 86 4.76 -3.45 4.78
C PHE A 86 6.24 -3.79 4.63
N ALA A 87 6.99 -3.99 5.72
CA ALA A 87 8.39 -4.43 5.65
C ALA A 87 8.50 -5.83 5.02
N THR A 88 7.59 -6.74 5.36
CA THR A 88 7.52 -8.08 4.75
C THR A 88 7.14 -8.01 3.27
N ALA A 89 6.21 -7.13 2.90
CA ALA A 89 5.87 -6.89 1.51
C ALA A 89 7.09 -6.35 0.74
N LEU A 90 7.78 -5.35 1.29
CA LEU A 90 8.94 -4.71 0.66
C LEU A 90 10.07 -5.70 0.39
N ALA A 91 10.35 -6.60 1.33
CA ALA A 91 11.36 -7.64 1.17
C ALA A 91 11.07 -8.64 0.03
N ARG A 92 9.84 -8.65 -0.49
CA ARG A 92 9.36 -9.54 -1.55
C ARG A 92 8.92 -8.79 -2.81
N THR A 93 9.18 -7.50 -2.89
CA THR A 93 8.82 -6.66 -4.04
C THR A 93 10.09 -6.18 -4.73
N ASP A 94 10.17 -6.40 -6.04
CA ASP A 94 11.26 -5.89 -6.86
C ASP A 94 11.35 -4.36 -6.76
N ALA A 95 12.57 -3.83 -6.88
CA ALA A 95 12.82 -2.40 -6.69
C ALA A 95 11.89 -1.52 -7.55
N ASP A 96 11.70 -1.86 -8.81
CA ASP A 96 10.85 -1.11 -9.77
C ASP A 96 9.37 -1.08 -9.39
N HIS A 97 8.90 -2.04 -8.59
CA HIS A 97 7.52 -2.13 -8.12
C HIS A 97 7.37 -1.72 -6.64
N SER A 98 8.47 -1.37 -5.97
CA SER A 98 8.48 -1.16 -4.52
C SER A 98 7.87 0.17 -4.06
N CYS A 99 7.62 1.12 -4.97
CA CYS A 99 7.23 2.48 -4.58
C CYS A 99 5.97 2.56 -3.71
N PRO A 100 4.84 1.90 -4.05
CA PRO A 100 3.66 1.93 -3.19
C PRO A 100 3.94 1.39 -1.77
N VAL A 101 4.73 0.33 -1.66
CA VAL A 101 5.10 -0.25 -0.36
C VAL A 101 5.98 0.70 0.45
N ARG A 102 6.97 1.32 -0.20
CA ARG A 102 7.90 2.26 0.44
C ARG A 102 7.19 3.52 0.94
N VAL A 103 6.30 4.11 0.15
CA VAL A 103 5.52 5.28 0.57
C VAL A 103 4.66 4.96 1.79
N ASN A 104 3.99 3.80 1.81
CA ASN A 104 3.17 3.41 2.96
C ASN A 104 4.04 3.10 4.20
N LEU A 105 5.15 2.39 4.04
CA LEU A 105 6.06 2.08 5.15
C LEU A 105 6.70 3.34 5.74
N GLU A 106 7.10 4.29 4.89
CA GLU A 106 7.62 5.60 5.30
C GLU A 106 6.59 6.35 6.15
N LEU A 107 5.36 6.49 5.68
CA LEU A 107 4.29 7.16 6.43
C LEU A 107 3.96 6.46 7.76
N VAL A 108 3.97 5.12 7.80
CA VAL A 108 3.76 4.37 9.05
C VAL A 108 4.85 4.68 10.07
N ARG A 109 6.12 4.68 9.64
CA ARG A 109 7.26 4.98 10.51
C ARG A 109 7.28 6.45 10.93
N GLU A 110 6.95 7.37 10.04
CA GLU A 110 6.75 8.78 10.38
C GLU A 110 5.67 8.94 11.46
N THR A 111 4.52 8.28 11.28
CA THR A 111 3.41 8.35 12.26
C THR A 111 3.76 7.73 13.61
N GLN A 112 4.55 6.64 13.62
CA GLN A 112 5.09 6.08 14.86
C GLN A 112 6.04 7.06 15.56
N GLY A 113 6.88 7.76 14.80
CA GLY A 113 7.73 8.82 15.33
C GLY A 113 6.92 9.98 15.90
N ASP A 114 5.85 10.39 15.21
CA ASP A 114 4.94 11.44 15.68
C ASP A 114 4.28 11.06 17.00
N ARG A 115 3.85 9.79 17.16
CA ARG A 115 3.29 9.29 18.42
C ARG A 115 4.32 9.27 19.54
N ALA A 116 5.55 8.82 19.27
CA ALA A 116 6.63 8.82 20.25
C ALA A 116 6.98 10.26 20.70
N ALA A 117 7.08 11.19 19.75
CA ALA A 117 7.33 12.60 20.03
C ALA A 117 6.22 13.22 20.88
N ALA A 118 4.95 12.94 20.56
CA ALA A 118 3.80 13.40 21.33
C ALA A 118 3.76 12.84 22.77
N GLN A 119 4.36 11.67 23.00
CA GLN A 119 4.51 11.05 24.31
C GLN A 119 5.77 11.51 25.07
N GLY A 120 6.58 12.40 24.48
CA GLY A 120 7.84 12.87 25.05
C GLY A 120 9.03 11.93 24.82
N ASP A 121 8.83 10.80 24.15
CA ASP A 121 9.90 9.87 23.77
C ASP A 121 10.66 10.36 22.54
N ARG A 122 11.62 11.27 22.76
CA ARG A 122 12.43 11.82 21.66
C ARG A 122 13.36 10.81 21.03
N ALA A 123 13.91 9.88 21.81
CA ALA A 123 14.83 8.89 21.29
C ALA A 123 14.10 7.92 20.35
N GLY A 124 12.93 7.42 20.78
CA GLY A 124 12.07 6.60 19.93
C GLY A 124 11.55 7.37 18.72
N ALA A 125 11.23 8.67 18.85
CA ALA A 125 10.85 9.49 17.71
C ALA A 125 11.97 9.61 16.67
N ASP A 126 13.20 9.95 17.10
CA ASP A 126 14.35 10.08 16.19
C ASP A 126 14.66 8.76 15.48
N GLU A 127 14.60 7.63 16.19
CA GLU A 127 14.79 6.30 15.61
C GLU A 127 13.78 6.05 14.47
N ARG A 128 12.49 6.35 14.72
CA ARG A 128 11.43 6.13 13.73
C ARG A 128 11.56 7.05 12.51
N TYR A 129 11.87 8.33 12.72
CA TYR A 129 12.10 9.26 11.61
C TYR A 129 13.35 8.92 10.80
N ALA A 130 14.45 8.52 11.45
CA ALA A 130 15.65 8.07 10.77
C ALA A 130 15.37 6.80 9.93
N SER A 131 14.60 5.88 10.50
CA SER A 131 14.15 4.67 9.81
C SER A 131 13.25 4.99 8.60
N ALA A 132 12.34 5.96 8.71
CA ALA A 132 11.53 6.45 7.59
C ALA A 132 12.40 7.10 6.50
N LEU A 133 13.39 7.91 6.89
CA LEU A 133 14.31 8.56 5.95
C LEU A 133 15.12 7.53 5.15
N SER A 134 15.55 6.44 5.79
CA SER A 134 16.23 5.35 5.09
C SER A 134 15.37 4.68 4.00
N ILE A 135 14.03 4.67 4.15
CA ILE A 135 13.11 4.15 3.14
C ILE A 135 13.04 5.09 1.93
N VAL A 136 13.04 6.41 2.18
CA VAL A 136 13.08 7.46 1.15
C VAL A 136 14.40 7.39 0.38
N ASP A 137 15.53 7.33 1.08
CA ASP A 137 16.86 7.33 0.48
C ASP A 137 17.13 6.08 -0.37
N ALA A 138 16.58 4.92 0.04
CA ALA A 138 16.71 3.66 -0.69
C ALA A 138 15.65 3.48 -1.79
N ALA A 139 14.76 4.45 -2.02
CA ALA A 139 13.70 4.33 -3.01
C ALA A 139 14.20 4.59 -4.45
N PRO A 140 13.60 3.94 -5.46
CA PRO A 140 13.88 4.27 -6.85
C PRO A 140 13.55 5.73 -7.18
N HIS A 141 14.26 6.29 -8.17
CA HIS A 141 13.97 7.62 -8.68
C HIS A 141 12.52 7.74 -9.14
N GLY A 142 11.88 8.88 -8.83
CA GLY A 142 10.47 9.11 -9.16
C GLY A 142 9.48 8.50 -8.17
N CYS A 143 9.93 7.85 -7.09
CA CYS A 143 9.03 7.42 -6.02
C CYS A 143 8.68 8.56 -5.04
N PHE A 144 9.71 9.28 -4.57
CA PHE A 144 9.58 10.47 -3.72
C PHE A 144 9.98 11.73 -4.48
N ALA A 145 11.28 12.01 -4.58
CA ALA A 145 11.77 13.11 -5.40
C ALA A 145 11.56 12.83 -6.89
N GLY A 146 11.07 13.83 -7.62
CA GLY A 146 10.79 13.72 -9.06
C GLY A 146 9.60 12.84 -9.39
N ASN A 147 8.70 12.58 -8.42
CA ASN A 147 7.52 11.76 -8.64
C ASN A 147 6.49 12.45 -9.55
N ASN A 148 5.72 11.65 -10.28
CA ASN A 148 4.74 12.11 -11.26
C ASN A 148 3.29 11.81 -10.86
N ASP A 149 2.99 11.66 -9.56
CA ASP A 149 1.64 11.32 -9.09
C ASP A 149 0.61 12.32 -9.65
N PRO A 150 -0.45 11.88 -10.35
CA PRO A 150 -1.39 12.78 -11.01
C PRO A 150 -2.07 13.74 -10.03
N ASP A 151 -2.24 13.32 -8.77
CA ASP A 151 -2.74 14.15 -7.69
C ASP A 151 -1.63 15.10 -7.21
N SER A 152 -1.84 16.41 -7.35
CA SER A 152 -0.84 17.43 -6.99
C SER A 152 -0.49 17.44 -5.51
N GLN A 153 -1.45 17.14 -4.64
CA GLN A 153 -1.24 17.11 -3.19
C GLN A 153 -0.42 15.88 -2.81
N ARG A 154 -0.76 14.69 -3.30
CA ARG A 154 0.05 13.47 -3.05
C ARG A 154 1.46 13.62 -3.60
N ARG A 155 1.59 14.26 -4.77
CA ARG A 155 2.89 14.55 -5.38
C ARG A 155 3.76 15.43 -4.48
N ALA A 156 3.18 16.51 -3.94
CA ALA A 156 3.86 17.41 -3.01
C ALA A 156 4.27 16.70 -1.72
N ILE A 157 3.37 15.94 -1.10
CA ILE A 157 3.65 15.18 0.14
C ILE A 157 4.84 14.23 -0.05
N ARG A 158 4.89 13.50 -1.17
CA ARG A 158 6.00 12.60 -1.47
C ARG A 158 7.29 13.35 -1.79
N GLN A 159 7.21 14.45 -2.52
CA GLN A 159 8.35 15.29 -2.86
C GLN A 159 9.01 15.89 -1.60
N GLU A 160 8.21 16.21 -0.60
CA GLU A 160 8.66 16.84 0.65
C GLU A 160 9.08 15.84 1.74
N ALA A 161 8.88 14.54 1.55
CA ALA A 161 9.06 13.52 2.60
C ALA A 161 10.44 13.62 3.31
N ALA A 162 11.54 13.65 2.54
CA ALA A 162 12.88 13.77 3.12
C ALA A 162 13.07 15.05 3.96
N ASN A 163 12.62 16.20 3.45
CA ASN A 163 12.74 17.48 4.13
C ASN A 163 11.86 17.51 5.39
N ARG A 164 10.64 16.98 5.31
CA ARG A 164 9.70 16.88 6.42
C ARG A 164 10.26 16.00 7.55
N LEU A 165 10.80 14.83 7.21
CA LEU A 165 11.45 13.93 8.16
C LEU A 165 12.68 14.57 8.81
N ALA A 166 13.54 15.23 8.02
CA ALA A 166 14.71 15.93 8.55
C ALA A 166 14.30 17.04 9.55
N ALA A 167 13.27 17.82 9.21
CA ALA A 167 12.75 18.87 10.10
C ALA A 167 12.19 18.29 11.40
N LYS A 168 11.45 17.17 11.34
CA LYS A 168 10.91 16.48 12.53
C LYS A 168 12.01 16.00 13.48
N ARG A 169 13.16 15.54 12.96
CA ARG A 169 14.31 15.10 13.77
C ARG A 169 15.01 16.24 14.51
N THR A 170 15.02 17.44 13.92
CA THR A 170 15.63 18.62 14.53
C THR A 170 14.65 19.48 15.32
N ALA A 171 13.37 19.09 15.37
CA ALA A 171 12.33 19.88 16.02
C ALA A 171 12.58 19.95 17.54
N PRO A 172 12.48 21.15 18.14
CA PRO A 172 12.55 21.26 19.59
C PRO A 172 11.33 20.58 20.25
N PRO A 173 11.44 20.20 21.54
CA PRO A 173 10.32 19.75 22.36
C PRO A 173 9.04 20.55 22.13
N PRO A 174 7.85 19.91 22.16
CA PRO A 174 6.63 20.63 22.48
C PRO A 174 6.82 21.33 23.83
N ALA A 175 6.46 22.61 23.92
CA ALA A 175 6.44 23.32 25.20
C ALA A 175 5.44 22.64 26.14
N GLU A 176 5.79 22.49 27.42
CA GLU A 176 4.85 21.97 28.42
C GLU A 176 3.59 22.87 28.44
N PRO A 177 2.38 22.30 28.38
CA PRO A 177 1.16 23.10 28.53
C PRO A 177 1.13 23.76 29.92
N PRO A 178 0.57 24.97 30.04
CA PRO A 178 0.49 25.72 31.31
C PRO A 178 -0.41 25.06 32.36
#